data_AF-A0ABD4UT41-F1
#
_entry.id   AF-A0ABD4UT41-F1
#
_cell.length_a   1.000
_cell.length_b   1.000
_cell.length_c   1.000
_cell.angle_alpha   90.00
_cell.angle_beta   90.00
_cell.angle_gamma   90.00
#
_symmetry.space_group_name_H-M   'P 1'
#
loop_
_entity.id
_entity.type
_entity.pdbx_description
1 polymer ?
#
loop_
_entity_poly.entity_id
_entity_poly.type
_entity_poly.pdbx_seq_one_letter_code
_entity_poly.pdbx_strand_id
1 'polypeptide(L)'
;YAVARKFEPFLVNTVVGFIGPEYLYDGEQIIRAGLEDHFCGKLLGVPMGCDICYTNHAEADQDDMDTLLTLLGAAGINFIMGIPGADDVLLNYQSTSFHDQLYVREVLGLRRAPEFEEWLETMEIADAHGALRAVRVG
;
A
#
# COMPACT_ATOMS: atom_id res chain seq x y z
N TYR A 1 8.93 -10.97 -11.01
CA TYR A 1 8.70 -9.81 -11.92
C TYR A 1 8.98 -10.10 -13.40
N ALA A 2 10.15 -10.65 -13.77
CA ALA A 2 10.51 -10.84 -15.19
C ALA A 2 9.49 -11.67 -16.00
N VAL A 3 8.91 -12.71 -15.37
CA VAL A 3 7.81 -13.49 -15.98
C VAL A 3 6.59 -12.60 -16.21
N ALA A 4 6.17 -11.82 -15.20
CA ALA A 4 5.03 -10.91 -15.31
C ALA A 4 5.20 -9.89 -16.44
N ARG A 5 6.41 -9.32 -16.61
CA ARG A 5 6.73 -8.36 -17.67
C ARG A 5 6.33 -8.86 -19.07
N LYS A 6 6.44 -10.16 -19.33
CA LYS A 6 6.11 -10.75 -20.64
C LYS A 6 4.63 -10.56 -21.02
N PHE A 7 3.76 -10.35 -20.04
CA PHE A 7 2.30 -10.26 -20.22
C PHE A 7 1.77 -8.82 -20.15
N GLU A 8 2.65 -7.82 -20.05
CA GLU A 8 2.27 -6.40 -20.00
C GLU A 8 1.13 -6.11 -19.00
N PRO A 9 1.26 -6.56 -17.73
CA PRO A 9 0.17 -6.48 -16.76
C PRO A 9 -0.12 -5.04 -16.39
N PHE A 10 -1.39 -4.75 -16.06
CA PHE A 10 -1.78 -3.45 -15.51
C PHE A 10 -1.23 -3.24 -14.09
N LEU A 11 -1.19 -4.30 -13.28
CA LEU A 11 -0.70 -4.27 -11.89
C LEU A 11 0.11 -5.53 -11.59
N VAL A 12 1.16 -5.37 -10.81
CA VAL A 12 1.87 -6.46 -10.13
C VAL A 12 2.13 -6.02 -8.70
N ASN A 13 1.81 -6.82 -7.71
CA ASN A 13 2.24 -6.57 -6.34
C ASN A 13 2.96 -7.77 -5.75
N THR A 14 3.85 -7.47 -4.83
CA THR A 14 4.25 -8.44 -3.80
C THR A 14 3.23 -8.40 -2.66
N VAL A 15 3.21 -9.46 -1.87
CA VAL A 15 2.45 -9.56 -0.62
C VAL A 15 3.45 -9.87 0.48
N VAL A 16 4.09 -8.81 1.00
CA VAL A 16 5.22 -8.95 1.92
C VAL A 16 4.70 -9.17 3.33
N GLY A 17 5.25 -10.15 4.06
CA GLY A 17 4.83 -10.49 5.43
C GLY A 17 3.58 -11.37 5.56
N PHE A 18 2.96 -11.78 4.44
CA PHE A 18 1.74 -12.60 4.43
C PHE A 18 1.93 -14.06 4.85
N ILE A 19 3.13 -14.62 4.64
CA ILE A 19 3.39 -16.03 4.93
C ILE A 19 3.60 -16.26 6.43
N GLY A 20 4.53 -15.53 7.04
CA GLY A 20 4.87 -15.70 8.45
C GLY A 20 6.38 -15.66 8.71
N PRO A 21 6.78 -15.86 9.98
CA PRO A 21 8.17 -15.76 10.45
C PRO A 21 9.10 -16.83 9.88
N GLU A 22 8.57 -17.91 9.29
CA GLU A 22 9.35 -18.92 8.59
C GLU A 22 10.03 -18.39 7.32
N TYR A 23 9.54 -17.26 6.79
CA TYR A 23 10.09 -16.60 5.60
C TYR A 23 10.68 -15.23 5.91
N LEU A 24 9.97 -14.39 6.68
CA LEU A 24 10.43 -13.08 7.15
C LEU A 24 10.07 -12.95 8.62
N TYR A 25 11.07 -13.01 9.50
CA TYR A 25 10.88 -13.21 10.94
C TYR A 25 10.29 -11.99 11.66
N ASP A 26 10.82 -10.80 11.36
CA ASP A 26 10.53 -9.55 12.06
C ASP A 26 10.17 -8.38 11.12
N GLY A 27 9.74 -7.26 11.70
CA GLY A 27 9.42 -6.03 10.98
C GLY A 27 10.58 -5.50 10.11
N GLU A 28 11.83 -5.60 10.58
CA GLU A 28 13.01 -5.15 9.82
C GLU A 28 13.17 -5.94 8.51
N GLN A 29 13.01 -7.26 8.57
CA GLN A 29 13.06 -8.14 7.41
C GLN A 29 11.90 -7.87 6.45
N ILE A 30 10.69 -7.63 6.97
CA ILE A 30 9.52 -7.27 6.15
C ILE A 30 9.76 -5.94 5.42
N ILE A 31 10.23 -4.91 6.13
CA ILE A 31 10.56 -3.60 5.54
C ILE A 31 11.60 -3.77 4.44
N ARG A 32 12.67 -4.52 4.73
CA ARG A 32 13.74 -4.75 3.77
C ARG A 32 13.24 -5.45 2.51
N ALA A 33 12.49 -6.54 2.67
CA ALA A 33 11.96 -7.32 1.55
C ALA A 33 11.00 -6.48 0.69
N GLY A 34 10.12 -5.67 1.30
CA GLY A 34 9.20 -4.80 0.56
C GLY A 34 9.93 -3.79 -0.34
N LEU A 35 11.02 -3.20 0.16
CA LEU A 35 11.86 -2.29 -0.61
C LEU A 35 12.61 -3.00 -1.75
N GLU A 36 13.14 -4.20 -1.50
CA GLU A 36 13.83 -5.01 -2.51
C GLU A 36 12.89 -5.41 -3.65
N ASP A 37 11.70 -5.88 -3.30
CA ASP A 37 10.66 -6.29 -4.24
C ASP A 37 10.19 -5.12 -5.11
N HIS A 38 9.93 -3.98 -4.48
CA HIS A 38 9.56 -2.76 -5.19
C HIS A 38 10.65 -2.31 -6.17
N PHE A 39 11.91 -2.23 -5.72
CA PHE A 39 13.04 -1.86 -6.56
C PHE A 39 13.20 -2.82 -7.74
N CYS A 40 13.18 -4.13 -7.49
CA CYS A 40 13.35 -5.14 -8.53
C CYS A 40 12.20 -5.10 -9.56
N GLY A 41 10.96 -4.89 -9.12
CA GLY A 41 9.81 -4.71 -10.00
C GLY A 41 9.96 -3.49 -10.90
N LYS A 42 10.30 -2.34 -10.32
CA LYS A 42 10.52 -1.09 -11.07
C LYS A 42 11.69 -1.20 -12.05
N LEU A 43 12.81 -1.80 -11.63
CA LEU A 43 13.99 -2.03 -12.48
C LEU A 43 13.65 -2.86 -13.72
N LEU A 44 12.73 -3.83 -13.56
CA LEU A 44 12.26 -4.68 -14.65
C LEU A 44 11.10 -4.09 -15.44
N GLY A 45 10.67 -2.87 -15.10
CA GLY A 45 9.67 -2.10 -15.85
C GLY A 45 8.24 -2.59 -15.68
N VAL A 46 7.89 -3.24 -14.57
CA VAL A 46 6.50 -3.60 -14.26
C VAL A 46 5.86 -2.56 -13.31
N PRO A 47 4.53 -2.34 -13.40
CA PRO A 47 3.80 -1.45 -12.49
C PRO A 47 3.67 -2.09 -11.10
N MET A 48 4.73 -1.91 -10.30
CA MET A 48 4.93 -2.60 -9.03
C MET A 48 4.26 -1.88 -7.86
N GLY A 49 3.30 -2.56 -7.24
CA GLY A 49 2.73 -2.21 -5.94
C GLY A 49 3.17 -3.19 -4.85
N CYS A 50 2.60 -3.03 -3.65
CA CYS A 50 2.90 -3.85 -2.49
C CYS A 50 1.66 -3.93 -1.62
N ASP A 51 1.25 -5.14 -1.26
CA ASP A 51 0.43 -5.35 -0.09
C ASP A 51 1.38 -5.40 1.12
N ILE A 52 1.26 -4.39 1.97
CA ILE A 52 2.15 -4.12 3.12
C ILE A 52 1.48 -4.74 4.31
N CYS A 53 1.99 -5.89 4.75
CA CYS A 53 1.24 -6.69 5.68
C CYS A 53 2.12 -7.54 6.59
N TYR A 54 1.50 -8.08 7.64
CA TYR A 54 2.13 -9.04 8.54
C TYR A 54 1.07 -10.00 9.09
N THR A 55 1.53 -11.14 9.61
CA THR A 55 0.67 -12.08 10.34
C THR A 55 0.95 -11.98 11.83
N ASN A 56 -0.07 -12.25 12.65
CA ASN A 56 -0.01 -12.13 14.12
C ASN A 56 1.05 -13.00 14.83
N HIS A 57 1.76 -13.88 14.11
CA HIS A 57 2.80 -14.75 14.66
C HIS A 57 4.21 -14.39 14.16
N ALA A 58 4.36 -13.36 13.32
CA ALA A 58 5.63 -12.71 13.05
C ALA A 58 5.97 -11.71 14.17
N GLU A 59 7.26 -11.42 14.38
CA GLU A 59 7.72 -10.39 15.32
C GLU A 59 7.64 -9.01 14.66
N ALA A 60 6.41 -8.58 14.34
CA ALA A 60 6.09 -7.34 13.67
C ALA A 60 4.75 -6.77 14.16
N ASP A 61 4.58 -5.47 13.99
CA ASP A 61 3.33 -4.79 14.31
C ASP A 61 2.94 -3.73 13.25
N GLN A 62 1.90 -2.95 13.54
CA GLN A 62 1.41 -1.94 12.60
C GLN A 62 2.39 -0.76 12.42
N ASP A 63 3.23 -0.46 13.40
CA ASP A 63 4.21 0.64 13.29
C ASP A 63 5.28 0.28 12.25
N ASP A 64 5.63 -0.99 12.14
CA ASP A 64 6.49 -1.51 11.07
C ASP A 64 5.84 -1.33 9.69
N MET A 65 4.54 -1.59 9.58
CA MET A 65 3.78 -1.43 8.33
C MET A 65 3.69 0.04 7.91
N ASP A 66 3.45 0.95 8.84
CA ASP A 66 3.40 2.39 8.59
C ASP A 66 4.78 2.94 8.18
N THR A 67 5.85 2.39 8.78
CA THR A 67 7.23 2.66 8.37
C THR A 67 7.46 2.23 6.93
N LEU A 68 7.09 0.98 6.58
CA LEU A 68 7.23 0.48 5.22
C LEU A 68 6.40 1.28 4.21
N LEU A 69 5.16 1.63 4.56
CA LEU A 69 4.28 2.48 3.73
C LEU A 69 4.94 3.81 3.40
N THR A 70 5.50 4.48 4.41
CA THR A 70 6.15 5.78 4.22
C THR A 70 7.36 5.67 3.29
N LEU A 71 8.19 4.64 3.50
CA LEU A 71 9.38 4.38 2.67
C LEU A 71 9.00 4.05 1.22
N LEU A 72 7.99 3.21 1.00
CA LEU A 72 7.50 2.86 -0.33
C LEU A 72 6.82 4.04 -1.04
N GLY A 73 6.07 4.85 -0.29
CA GLY A 73 5.52 6.13 -0.75
C GLY A 73 6.63 7.05 -1.29
N ALA A 74 7.70 7.25 -0.50
CA ALA A 74 8.85 8.04 -0.91
C ALA A 74 9.61 7.43 -2.10
N ALA A 75 9.63 6.10 -2.22
CA ALA A 75 10.21 5.38 -3.36
C ALA A 75 9.36 5.41 -4.63
N GLY A 76 8.14 5.96 -4.59
CA GLY A 76 7.24 6.07 -5.74
C GLY A 76 6.50 4.78 -6.09
N ILE A 77 6.04 4.06 -5.07
CA ILE A 77 5.16 2.89 -5.23
C ILE A 77 3.91 3.21 -6.06
N ASN A 78 3.49 2.27 -6.92
CA ASN A 78 2.33 2.49 -7.78
C ASN A 78 1.00 2.42 -7.03
N PHE A 79 0.85 1.44 -6.14
CA PHE A 79 -0.35 1.22 -5.34
C PHE A 79 -0.05 0.36 -4.11
N ILE A 80 -0.94 0.47 -3.12
CA ILE A 80 -0.98 -0.36 -1.91
C ILE A 80 -2.40 -0.94 -1.74
N MET A 81 -2.56 -1.87 -0.82
CA MET A 81 -3.87 -2.38 -0.44
C MET A 81 -4.55 -1.49 0.62
N GLY A 82 -5.86 -1.58 0.73
CA GLY A 82 -6.62 -0.86 1.75
C GLY A 82 -7.69 -1.78 2.30
N ILE A 83 -7.60 -2.10 3.59
CA ILE A 83 -8.50 -3.01 4.29
C ILE A 83 -9.21 -2.24 5.43
N PRO A 84 -10.53 -2.43 5.65
CA PRO A 84 -11.22 -1.77 6.75
C PRO A 84 -10.54 -2.05 8.09
N GLY A 85 -10.00 -1.00 8.72
CA GLY A 85 -9.31 -1.13 10.02
C GLY A 85 -8.01 -1.92 9.97
N ALA A 86 -7.38 -2.07 8.79
CA ALA A 86 -6.17 -2.86 8.58
C ALA A 86 -6.31 -4.37 8.85
N ASP A 87 -7.49 -4.87 9.20
CA ASP A 87 -7.70 -6.27 9.62
C ASP A 87 -8.49 -7.06 8.57
N ASP A 88 -7.84 -8.06 7.97
CA ASP A 88 -8.52 -9.03 7.10
C ASP A 88 -8.93 -10.25 7.92
N VAL A 89 -10.17 -10.23 8.40
CA VAL A 89 -10.75 -11.31 9.23
C VAL A 89 -10.90 -12.65 8.50
N LEU A 90 -10.87 -12.66 7.17
CA LEU A 90 -10.99 -13.89 6.39
C LEU A 90 -9.62 -14.54 6.20
N LEU A 91 -8.62 -13.74 5.86
CA LEU A 91 -7.25 -14.20 5.60
C LEU A 91 -6.36 -14.21 6.86
N ASN A 92 -6.84 -13.62 7.95
CA ASN A 92 -6.21 -13.62 9.28
C ASN A 92 -4.80 -13.01 9.30
N TYR A 93 -4.66 -11.84 8.68
CA TYR A 93 -3.46 -11.02 8.63
C TYR A 93 -3.83 -9.54 8.66
N GLN A 94 -2.85 -8.69 8.96
CA GLN A 94 -3.02 -7.24 9.00
C GLN A 94 -2.30 -6.58 7.82
N SER A 95 -2.95 -5.61 7.18
CA SER A 95 -2.45 -4.86 6.03
C SER A 95 -2.52 -3.35 6.29
N THR A 96 -2.47 -2.52 5.26
CA THR A 96 -2.79 -1.09 5.35
C THR A 96 -4.29 -0.81 5.29
N SER A 97 -4.72 0.24 5.95
CA SER A 97 -6.10 0.69 6.07
C SER A 97 -6.51 1.69 4.99
N PHE A 98 -7.82 1.98 4.89
CA PHE A 98 -8.32 3.09 4.06
C PHE A 98 -7.84 4.47 4.51
N HIS A 99 -7.39 4.62 5.75
CA HIS A 99 -6.86 5.89 6.27
C HIS A 99 -5.40 6.06 5.89
N ASP A 100 -4.64 4.98 5.79
CA ASP A 100 -3.18 5.04 5.60
C ASP A 100 -2.84 5.57 4.20
N GLN A 101 -3.66 5.21 3.21
CA GLN A 101 -3.59 5.77 1.86
C GLN A 101 -3.90 7.28 1.82
N LEU A 102 -4.65 7.83 2.79
CA LEU A 102 -4.88 9.27 2.91
C LEU A 102 -3.67 9.94 3.57
N TYR A 103 -3.20 9.35 4.66
CA TYR A 103 -1.99 9.78 5.37
C TYR A 103 -0.80 9.94 4.42
N VAL A 104 -0.46 8.88 3.67
CA VAL A 104 0.74 8.89 2.82
C VAL A 104 0.61 9.92 1.68
N ARG A 105 -0.62 10.14 1.18
CA ARG A 105 -0.88 11.15 0.16
C ARG A 105 -0.74 12.56 0.69
N GLU A 106 -1.27 12.83 1.87
CA GLU A 106 -1.17 14.14 2.51
C GLU A 106 0.28 14.48 2.84
N VAL A 107 1.00 13.56 3.48
CA VAL A 107 2.39 13.79 3.91
C VAL A 107 3.34 13.96 2.73
N LEU A 108 3.17 13.20 1.65
CA LEU A 108 4.04 13.23 0.48
C LEU A 108 3.53 14.12 -0.66
N GLY A 109 2.36 14.76 -0.51
CA GLY A 109 1.74 15.58 -1.55
C GLY A 109 1.35 14.79 -2.81
N LEU A 110 0.98 13.51 -2.65
CA LEU A 110 0.62 12.62 -3.75
C LEU A 110 -0.87 12.70 -4.09
N ARG A 111 -1.18 12.55 -5.38
CA ARG A 111 -2.55 12.58 -5.92
C ARG A 111 -3.04 11.17 -6.24
N ARG A 112 -4.34 11.02 -6.48
CA ARG A 112 -4.93 9.76 -6.96
C ARG A 112 -4.77 9.65 -8.48
N ALA A 113 -5.19 8.53 -9.06
CA ALA A 113 -5.33 8.44 -10.52
C ALA A 113 -6.28 9.57 -11.00
N PRO A 114 -5.94 10.31 -12.07
CA PRO A 114 -6.68 11.51 -12.46
C PRO A 114 -8.18 11.29 -12.65
N GLU A 115 -8.55 10.18 -13.30
CA GLU A 115 -9.94 9.82 -13.57
C GLU A 115 -10.71 9.52 -12.28
N PHE A 116 -10.04 8.91 -11.30
CA PHE A 116 -10.65 8.63 -10.00
C PHE A 116 -10.75 9.88 -9.14
N GLU A 117 -9.77 10.78 -9.24
CA GLU A 117 -9.78 12.05 -8.52
C GLU A 117 -10.92 12.98 -8.97
N GLU A 118 -11.12 13.09 -10.29
CA GLU A 118 -12.25 13.82 -10.87
C GLU A 118 -13.60 13.23 -10.43
N TRP A 119 -13.68 11.90 -10.39
CA TRP A 119 -14.88 11.22 -9.90
C TRP A 119 -15.15 11.51 -8.42
N LEU A 120 -14.13 11.45 -7.56
CA LEU A 120 -14.29 11.76 -6.13
C LEU A 120 -14.75 13.20 -5.87
N GLU A 121 -14.27 14.16 -6.67
CA GLU A 121 -14.73 15.54 -6.60
C GLU A 121 -16.20 15.66 -7.04
N THR A 122 -16.57 15.00 -8.14
CA THR A 122 -17.96 14.95 -8.65
C THR A 122 -18.92 14.34 -7.65
N MET A 123 -18.46 13.32 -6.91
CA MET A 123 -19.25 12.65 -5.87
C MET A 123 -19.28 13.41 -4.53
N GLU A 124 -18.63 14.58 -4.45
CA GLU A 124 -18.49 15.38 -3.23
C GLU A 124 -17.83 14.62 -2.07
N ILE A 125 -16.96 13.66 -2.37
CA ILE A 125 -16.20 12.89 -1.37
C ILE A 125 -14.89 13.63 -1.04
N ALA A 126 -14.22 14.16 -2.07
CA ALA A 126 -13.00 14.96 -1.93
C ALA A 126 -13.20 16.39 -2.48
N ASP A 127 -12.34 17.31 -2.09
CA ASP A 127 -12.23 18.62 -2.71
C ASP A 127 -11.23 18.64 -3.87
N ALA A 128 -11.14 19.77 -4.57
CA ALA A 128 -10.20 19.97 -5.68
C ALA A 128 -8.72 19.82 -5.27
N HIS A 129 -8.42 19.98 -3.98
CA HIS A 129 -7.08 19.79 -3.41
C HIS A 129 -6.78 18.32 -3.06
N GLY A 130 -7.79 17.45 -3.12
CA GLY A 130 -7.69 16.02 -2.83
C GLY A 130 -7.95 15.67 -1.36
N ALA A 131 -8.29 16.65 -0.52
CA ALA A 131 -8.67 16.41 0.87
C ALA A 131 -10.09 15.86 0.96
N LEU A 132 -10.36 15.00 1.96
CA LEU A 132 -11.71 14.51 2.19
C LEU A 132 -12.61 15.65 2.68
N ARG A 133 -13.84 15.69 2.16
CA ARG A 133 -14.84 16.63 2.64
C ARG A 133 -15.37 16.19 4.00
N ALA A 134 -15.53 17.15 4.91
CA ALA A 134 -16.19 16.90 6.19
C ALA A 134 -17.64 16.45 5.96
N VAL A 135 -18.05 15.39 6.65
CA VAL A 135 -19.44 14.95 6.65
C VAL A 135 -20.27 16.06 7.30
N ARG A 136 -21.20 16.65 6.53
CA ARG A 136 -22.16 17.61 7.08
C ARG A 136 -23.12 16.84 7.97
N VAL A 137 -22.90 16.90 9.28
CA VAL A 137 -23.87 16.44 10.26
C VAL A 137 -24.90 17.55 10.43
N GLY A 138 -26.11 17.31 9.90
CA GLY A 138 -27.28 18.17 10.07
C GLY A 138 -27.98 17.95 11.40
#